data_AF-X1NP12-F1
#
_entry.id   AF-X1NP12-F1
#
_cell.length_a   1.000
_cell.length_b   1.000
_cell.length_c   1.000
_cell.angle_alpha   90.00
_cell.angle_beta   90.00
_cell.angle_gamma   90.00
#
_symmetry.space_group_name_H-M   'P 1'
#
loop_
_entity.id
_entity.type
_entity.pdbx_description
1 polymer ?
#
loop_
_entity_poly.entity_id
_entity_poly.type
_entity_poly.pdbx_seq_one_letter_code
_entity_poly.pdbx_strand_id
1 'polypeptide(L)'
;MLEVEAGEISLTKERTAVTKPTKAMIGSLYQEYYDRIVRYICVRINDQSGAENLGGDVFLKALQSLDSYRGRTEQMRAWLFKIAHNLVVDYLRKMSKRKA
;
A
#
# COMPACT_ATOMS: atom_id res chain seq x y z
N MET A 1 -46.50 22.74 29.81
CA MET A 1 -45.47 23.79 29.75
C MET A 1 -44.23 23.11 29.20
N LEU A 2 -43.89 23.46 27.96
CA LEU A 2 -42.81 22.88 27.15
C LEU A 2 -41.45 23.36 27.68
N GLU A 3 -40.46 22.47 27.71
CA GLU A 3 -39.17 22.72 27.03
C GLU A 3 -38.70 21.41 26.41
N VAL A 4 -38.56 21.47 25.08
CA VAL A 4 -37.92 20.50 24.21
C VAL A 4 -36.50 21.00 23.97
N GLU A 5 -35.49 20.20 24.24
CA GLU A 5 -34.23 20.29 23.49
C GLU A 5 -33.70 18.88 23.21
N ALA A 6 -33.79 18.53 21.93
CA ALA A 6 -33.06 17.44 21.32
C ALA A 6 -31.68 17.97 20.89
N GLY A 7 -30.61 17.27 21.29
CA GLY A 7 -29.24 17.53 20.84
C GLY A 7 -28.26 16.83 21.78
N GLU A 8 -27.34 15.96 21.38
CA GLU A 8 -26.79 15.64 20.07
C GLU A 8 -26.43 14.16 20.01
N ILE A 9 -26.79 13.50 18.91
CA ILE A 9 -26.31 12.17 18.55
C ILE A 9 -24.90 12.36 18.00
N SER A 10 -23.86 12.32 18.83
CA SER A 10 -22.47 12.27 18.35
C SER A 10 -22.10 10.83 17.97
N LEU A 11 -22.68 10.35 16.87
CA LEU A 11 -22.13 9.20 16.15
C LEU A 11 -21.84 9.60 14.71
N THR A 12 -20.59 9.36 14.34
CA THR A 12 -20.04 9.23 12.99
C THR A 12 -19.61 10.50 12.25
N LYS A 13 -18.34 10.43 11.83
CA LYS A 13 -17.83 10.89 10.53
C LYS A 13 -17.26 12.32 10.52
N GLU A 14 -16.21 12.53 11.31
CA GLU A 14 -15.16 13.47 10.91
C GLU A 14 -14.49 12.99 9.61
N ARG A 15 -15.13 13.35 8.50
CA ARG A 15 -14.55 14.17 7.44
C ARG A 15 -13.08 13.84 7.10
N THR A 16 -12.82 12.63 6.63
CA THR A 16 -11.65 12.41 5.76
C THR A 16 -11.89 13.22 4.49
N ALA A 17 -11.24 14.38 4.39
CA ALA A 17 -11.09 15.06 3.12
C ALA A 17 -10.59 14.02 2.10
N VAL A 18 -11.31 13.86 0.99
CA VAL A 18 -10.94 12.92 -0.08
C VAL A 18 -9.73 13.51 -0.79
N THR A 19 -8.57 13.41 -0.15
CA THR A 19 -7.31 13.88 -0.69
C THR A 19 -6.89 12.90 -1.77
N LYS A 20 -6.71 13.42 -2.98
CA LYS A 20 -6.18 12.64 -4.10
C LYS A 20 -4.79 12.11 -3.73
N PRO A 21 -4.49 10.83 -4.02
CA PRO A 21 -3.17 10.25 -3.82
C PRO A 21 -2.06 11.09 -4.49
N THR A 22 -1.01 11.44 -3.74
CA THR A 22 0.13 12.23 -4.27
C THR A 22 1.47 11.51 -4.08
N LYS A 23 2.49 11.96 -4.82
CA LYS A 23 3.85 11.41 -4.71
C LYS A 23 4.43 11.55 -3.29
N ALA A 24 4.13 12.67 -2.61
CA ALA A 24 4.55 12.91 -1.23
C ALA A 24 3.97 11.87 -0.26
N MET A 25 2.73 11.41 -0.52
CA MET A 25 2.10 10.36 0.29
C MET A 25 2.77 9.01 0.08
N ILE A 26 3.20 8.70 -1.15
CA ILE A 26 4.03 7.51 -1.40
C ILE A 26 5.35 7.61 -0.65
N GLY A 27 6.00 8.79 -0.63
CA GLY A 27 7.21 9.01 0.16
C GLY A 27 7.00 8.77 1.66
N SER A 28 5.87 9.20 2.21
CA SER A 28 5.51 8.93 3.62
C SER A 28 5.28 7.43 3.86
N LEU A 29 4.59 6.76 2.93
CA LEU A 29 4.39 5.31 3.00
C LEU A 29 5.70 4.53 2.86
N TYR A 30 6.68 5.04 2.11
CA TYR A 30 8.00 4.41 2.02
C TYR A 30 8.65 4.34 3.40
N GLN A 31 8.70 5.46 4.11
CA GLN A 31 9.28 5.52 5.46
C GLN A 31 8.57 4.59 6.46
N GLU A 32 7.25 4.43 6.35
CA GLU A 32 6.47 3.60 7.30
C GLU A 32 6.41 2.10 6.91
N TYR A 33 6.41 1.78 5.61
CA TYR A 33 6.09 0.43 5.12
C TYR A 33 7.23 -0.29 4.42
N TYR A 34 8.36 0.35 4.10
CA TYR A 34 9.45 -0.30 3.37
C TYR A 34 9.90 -1.59 4.04
N ASP A 35 10.27 -1.53 5.33
CA ASP A 35 10.72 -2.72 6.08
C ASP A 35 9.64 -3.81 6.17
N ARG A 36 8.36 -3.42 6.29
CA ARG A 36 7.23 -4.37 6.34
C ARG A 36 7.05 -5.08 5.00
N ILE A 37 7.22 -4.36 3.90
CA ILE A 37 7.13 -4.90 2.55
C ILE A 37 8.32 -5.82 2.27
N VAL A 38 9.54 -5.40 2.59
CA VAL A 38 10.74 -6.24 2.45
C VAL A 38 10.59 -7.51 3.27
N ARG A 39 10.14 -7.43 4.53
CA ARG A 39 9.89 -8.62 5.35
C ARG A 39 8.80 -9.51 4.76
N TYR A 40 7.71 -8.94 4.26
CA TYR A 40 6.66 -9.68 3.56
C TYR A 40 7.22 -10.44 2.34
N ILE A 41 8.08 -9.80 1.55
CA ILE A 41 8.68 -10.40 0.36
C ILE A 41 9.69 -11.49 0.76
N CYS A 42 10.58 -11.20 1.70
CA CYS A 42 11.63 -12.09 2.18
C CYS A 42 11.07 -13.44 2.66
N VAL A 43 9.98 -13.41 3.44
CA VAL A 43 9.29 -14.64 3.90
C VAL A 43 8.78 -15.51 2.74
N ARG A 44 8.52 -14.94 1.56
CA ARG A 44 7.95 -15.67 0.41
C ARG A 44 8.99 -16.18 -0.57
N ILE A 45 10.11 -15.47 -0.73
CA ILE A 45 11.15 -15.84 -1.69
C ILE A 45 12.40 -16.45 -1.01
N ASN A 46 12.50 -16.34 0.32
CA ASN A 46 13.62 -16.82 1.12
C ASN A 46 14.99 -16.31 0.63
N ASP A 47 15.02 -15.05 0.18
CA ASP A 47 16.19 -14.35 -0.34
C ASP A 47 16.12 -12.88 0.13
N GLN A 48 17.01 -12.50 1.04
CA GLN A 48 17.02 -11.16 1.64
C GLN A 48 17.39 -10.09 0.61
N SER A 49 18.41 -10.34 -0.21
CA SER A 49 18.87 -9.37 -1.22
C SER A 49 17.83 -9.18 -2.32
N GLY A 50 17.25 -10.28 -2.80
CA GLY A 50 16.11 -10.23 -3.71
C GLY A 50 14.91 -9.50 -3.12
N ALA A 51 14.67 -9.64 -1.81
CA ALA A 51 13.55 -8.99 -1.14
C ALA A 51 13.71 -7.47 -1.03
N GLU A 52 14.92 -7.00 -0.73
CA GLU A 52 15.25 -5.57 -0.71
C GLU A 52 15.10 -4.95 -2.11
N ASN A 53 15.62 -5.64 -3.14
CA ASN A 53 15.47 -5.18 -4.53
C ASN A 53 13.99 -5.09 -4.94
N LEU A 54 13.21 -6.15 -4.71
CA LEU A 54 11.77 -6.13 -5.01
C LEU A 54 11.02 -5.12 -4.15
N GLY A 55 11.46 -4.88 -2.91
CA GLY A 55 10.93 -3.82 -2.04
C GLY A 55 11.07 -2.44 -2.68
N GLY A 56 12.24 -2.12 -3.24
CA GLY A 56 12.44 -0.90 -4.04
C GLY A 56 11.51 -0.84 -5.25
N ASP A 57 11.40 -1.94 -6.00
CA ASP A 57 10.53 -2.04 -7.17
C ASP A 57 9.04 -1.80 -6.86
N VAL A 58 8.56 -2.16 -5.66
CA VAL A 58 7.19 -1.89 -5.23
C VAL A 58 6.90 -0.39 -5.25
N PHE A 59 7.76 0.41 -4.63
CA PHE A 59 7.55 1.84 -4.53
C PHE A 59 7.82 2.55 -5.86
N LEU A 60 8.77 2.08 -6.65
CA LEU A 60 8.99 2.57 -8.00
C LEU A 60 7.74 2.35 -8.87
N LYS A 61 7.15 1.15 -8.85
CA LYS A 61 5.90 0.85 -9.56
C LYS A 61 4.72 1.65 -9.03
N ALA A 62 4.66 1.87 -7.72
CA ALA A 62 3.63 2.72 -7.12
C ALA A 62 3.72 4.16 -7.62
N LEU A 63 4.93 4.74 -7.70
CA LEU A 63 5.16 6.08 -8.24
C LEU A 63 4.77 6.16 -9.72
N GLN A 64 5.15 5.16 -10.52
CA GLN A 64 4.82 5.08 -11.95
C GLN A 64 3.32 4.91 -12.21
N SER A 65 2.62 4.21 -11.32
CA SER A 65 1.19 3.90 -11.46
C SER A 65 0.29 4.92 -10.76
N LEU A 66 0.85 5.94 -10.12
CA LEU A 66 0.09 6.90 -9.34
C LEU A 66 -0.89 7.70 -10.20
N ASP A 67 -0.50 8.09 -11.42
CA ASP A 67 -1.34 8.89 -12.32
C ASP A 67 -2.61 8.14 -12.77
N SER A 68 -2.52 6.80 -12.86
CA SER A 68 -3.64 5.92 -13.20
C SER A 68 -4.35 5.35 -11.97
N TYR A 69 -3.85 5.60 -10.76
CA TYR A 69 -4.48 5.15 -9.53
C TYR A 69 -5.81 5.89 -9.30
N ARG A 70 -6.88 5.13 -9.11
CA ARG A 70 -8.24 5.63 -8.86
C ARG A 70 -8.76 5.29 -7.46
N GLY A 71 -7.93 4.63 -6.65
CA GLY A 71 -8.27 4.30 -5.27
C GLY A 71 -8.22 5.53 -4.36
N ARG A 72 -8.80 5.39 -3.17
CA ARG A 72 -8.73 6.43 -2.14
C ARG A 72 -7.43 6.30 -1.36
N THR A 73 -7.04 7.40 -0.72
CA THR A 73 -5.81 7.48 0.09
C THR A 73 -5.69 6.35 1.11
N GLU A 74 -6.76 6.00 1.83
CA GLU A 74 -6.68 4.98 2.87
C GLU A 74 -6.41 3.57 2.32
N GLN A 75 -6.64 3.35 1.02
CA GLN A 75 -6.40 2.08 0.34
C GLN A 75 -4.98 1.96 -0.22
N MET A 76 -4.16 3.02 -0.16
CA MET A 76 -2.80 3.00 -0.73
C MET A 76 -1.92 1.93 -0.07
N ARG A 77 -2.10 1.68 1.24
CA ARG A 77 -1.38 0.62 1.97
C ARG A 77 -1.67 -0.75 1.38
N ALA A 78 -2.96 -1.10 1.25
CA ALA A 78 -3.38 -2.36 0.66
C ALA A 78 -2.92 -2.47 -0.81
N TRP A 79 -2.94 -1.36 -1.54
CA TRP A 79 -2.45 -1.30 -2.91
C TRP A 79 -0.95 -1.58 -3.04
N LEU A 80 -0.11 -1.08 -2.12
CA LEU A 80 1.32 -1.41 -2.09
C LEU A 80 1.56 -2.91 -1.89
N PHE A 81 0.83 -3.55 -0.96
CA PHE A 81 0.93 -5.00 -0.77
C PHE A 81 0.44 -5.79 -1.98
N LYS A 82 -0.54 -5.28 -2.73
CA LYS A 82 -0.95 -5.88 -4.01
C LYS A 82 0.17 -5.82 -5.04
N ILE A 83 0.86 -4.69 -5.16
CA ILE A 83 2.04 -4.57 -6.05
C ILE A 83 3.13 -5.55 -5.61
N ALA A 84 3.43 -5.61 -4.31
CA ALA A 84 4.42 -6.54 -3.74
C ALA A 84 4.07 -8.01 -4.04
N HIS A 85 2.81 -8.39 -3.87
CA HIS A 85 2.34 -9.72 -4.19
C HIS A 85 2.58 -10.08 -5.66
N ASN A 86 2.22 -9.19 -6.59
CA ASN A 86 2.41 -9.41 -8.02
C ASN A 86 3.89 -9.60 -8.37
N LEU A 87 4.77 -8.75 -7.81
CA LEU A 87 6.21 -8.85 -8.00
C LEU A 87 6.78 -10.17 -7.48
N VAL A 88 6.34 -10.63 -6.31
CA VAL A 88 6.74 -11.94 -5.76
C VAL A 88 6.31 -13.07 -6.68
N VAL A 89 5.06 -13.06 -7.15
CA VAL A 89 4.54 -14.09 -8.06
C VAL A 89 5.35 -14.13 -9.35
N ASP A 90 5.66 -12.96 -9.93
CA ASP A 90 6.47 -12.88 -11.15
C ASP A 90 7.92 -13.34 -10.93
N TYR A 91 8.52 -13.00 -9.79
CA TYR A 91 9.85 -13.47 -9.42
C TYR A 91 9.90 -15.00 -9.31
N LEU A 92 8.97 -15.60 -8.56
CA LEU A 92 8.89 -17.05 -8.37
C LEU A 92 8.63 -17.79 -9.69
N ARG A 93 7.75 -17.24 -10.55
CA ARG A 93 7.51 -17.79 -11.90
C ARG A 93 8.78 -17.81 -12.75
N LYS A 94 9.58 -16.73 -12.71
CA LYS A 94 10.87 -16.66 -13.43
C LYS A 94 11.88 -17.67 -12.87
N MET A 95 11.93 -17.84 -11.56
CA MET A 95 12.84 -18.78 -10.92
C MET A 95 12.50 -20.24 -11.29
N SER A 96 11.21 -20.59 -11.32
CA SER A 96 10.77 -21.93 -11.74
C SER A 96 11.14 -22.24 -13.18
N LYS A 97 11.08 -21.25 -14.09
CA LYS A 97 11.45 -21.44 -15.51
C LYS A 97 12.95 -21.62 -15.73
N ARG A 98 13.80 -21.09 -14.85
CA ARG A 98 15.27 -21.25 -14.94
C ARG A 98 15.76 -22.62 -14.49
N LYS A 99 14.91 -23.37 -13.77
CA LYS A 99 15.24 -24.70 -13.24
C LYS A 99 14.78 -25.84 -14.16
N ALA A 100 14.02 -25.53 -15.21
CA ALA A 100 13.59 -26.46 -16.25
C ALA A 100 14.53 -26.35 -17.46
#